data_AF-A0A7W0GSR4-F1
#
_entry.id   AF-A0A7W0GSR4-F1
#
_cell.length_a   1.000
_cell.length_b   1.000
_cell.length_c   1.000
_cell.angle_alpha   90.00
_cell.angle_beta   90.00
_cell.angle_gamma   90.00
#
_symmetry.space_group_name_H-M   'P 1'
#
loop_
_entity.id
_entity.type
_entity.pdbx_description
1 polymer ?
#
loop_
_entity_poly.entity_id
_entity_poly.type
_entity_poly.pdbx_seq_one_letter_code
_entity_poly.pdbx_strand_id
1 'polypeptide(L)' 'KAAQNDENTMPATIEAVRAYATLGEVCSALRDVYGVYEEPAF' A
#
# COMPACT_ATOMS: atom_id res chain seq x y z
N LYS A 1 -6.86 5.68 -2.31
CA LYS A 1 -8.31 5.57 -2.03
C LYS A 1 -8.76 4.13 -1.86
N ALA A 2 -8.48 3.20 -2.80
CA ALA A 2 -8.84 1.77 -2.64
C ALA A 2 -8.50 1.20 -1.25
N ALA A 3 -7.27 1.41 -0.76
CA ALA A 3 -6.85 0.98 0.58
C ALA A 3 -7.64 1.62 1.73
N GLN A 4 -8.05 2.90 1.60
CA GLN A 4 -8.84 3.61 2.61
C GLN A 4 -10.31 3.15 2.65
N ASN A 5 -10.80 2.62 1.52
CA ASN A 5 -12.17 2.17 1.36
C ASN A 5 -12.35 0.67 1.62
N ASP A 6 -11.28 -0.02 2.05
CA ASP A 6 -11.25 -1.48 2.20
C ASP A 6 -11.61 -2.25 0.91
N GLU A 7 -11.27 -1.65 -0.24
CA GLU A 7 -11.43 -2.26 -1.56
C GLU A 7 -10.18 -3.06 -1.94
N ASN A 8 -10.32 -3.98 -2.91
CA ASN A 8 -9.18 -4.72 -3.44
C ASN A 8 -8.13 -3.74 -4.01
N THR A 9 -6.93 -3.76 -3.45
CA THR A 9 -5.83 -2.86 -3.81
C THR A 9 -5.11 -3.27 -5.09
N MET A 10 -5.25 -4.52 -5.55
CA MET A 10 -4.51 -5.05 -6.70
C MET A 10 -4.72 -4.25 -7.99
N PRO A 11 -5.94 -3.83 -8.39
CA PRO A 11 -6.12 -3.00 -9.58
C PRO A 11 -5.37 -1.67 -9.49
N ALA A 12 -5.42 -0.99 -8.34
CA ALA A 12 -4.72 0.28 -8.14
C ALA A 12 -3.19 0.10 -8.14
N THR A 13 -2.70 -0.99 -7.57
CA THR A 13 -1.27 -1.34 -7.57
C THR A 13 -0.77 -1.60 -9.00
N ILE A 14 -1.53 -2.31 -9.83
CA ILE A 14 -1.19 -2.55 -11.24
C ILE A 14 -1.08 -1.23 -12.01
N GLU A 15 -2.02 -0.31 -11.81
CA GLU A 15 -1.97 1.00 -12.45
C GLU A 15 -0.81 1.86 -11.96
N ALA A 16 -0.47 1.79 -10.67
CA ALA A 16 0.68 2.49 -10.11
C ALA A 16 2.00 2.00 -10.75
N VAL A 17 2.22 0.69 -10.83
CA VAL A 17 3.46 0.15 -11.45
C VAL A 17 3.50 0.42 -12.96
N ARG A 18 2.35 0.45 -13.64
CA ARG A 18 2.25 0.86 -15.06
C ARG A 18 2.66 2.32 -15.26
N ALA A 19 2.40 3.17 -14.28
CA ALA A 19 2.85 4.56 -14.23
C ALA A 19 4.31 4.72 -13.76
N TYR A 20 5.08 3.63 -13.70
CA TYR A 20 6.46 3.59 -13.23
C TYR A 20 6.64 3.99 -11.76
N ALA A 21 5.60 3.85 -10.94
CA ALA A 21 5.75 3.95 -9.50
C ALA A 21 6.69 2.85 -9.00
N THR A 22 7.61 3.23 -8.14
CA THR A 22 8.55 2.32 -7.50
C THR A 22 7.85 1.51 -6.40
N LEU A 23 8.46 0.38 -6.03
CA LEU A 23 8.02 -0.39 -4.88
C LEU A 23 7.98 0.47 -3.59
N GLY A 24 8.96 1.35 -3.42
CA GLY A 24 9.03 2.24 -2.26
C GLY A 24 7.83 3.17 -2.15
N GLU A 25 7.41 3.79 -3.26
CA GLU A 25 6.25 4.69 -3.31
C GLU A 25 4.95 3.95 -3.02
N VAL A 26 4.75 2.77 -3.61
CA VAL A 26 3.56 1.93 -3.35
C VAL A 26 3.52 1.50 -1.87
N CYS A 27 4.64 0.99 -1.33
CA CYS A 27 4.70 0.60 0.07
C CYS A 27 4.49 1.79 1.01
N SER A 28 5.03 2.98 0.70
CA SER A 28 4.83 4.18 1.51
C SER A 28 3.35 4.56 1.60
N ALA A 29 2.65 4.60 0.46
CA ALA A 29 1.22 4.91 0.43
C ALA A 29 0.36 3.90 1.20
N LEU A 30 0.75 2.62 1.21
CA LEU A 30 0.07 1.59 2.00
C LEU A 30 0.35 1.73 3.50
N ARG A 31 1.58 2.12 3.89
CA ARG A 31 1.92 2.39 5.30
C ARG A 31 1.12 3.55 5.88
N ASP A 32 0.82 4.58 5.09
CA ASP A 32 0.01 5.71 5.56
C ASP A 32 -1.42 5.31 5.95
N VAL A 33 -1.93 4.20 5.41
CA VAL A 33 -3.29 3.69 5.67
C VAL A 33 -3.29 2.59 6.72
N TYR A 34 -2.39 1.61 6.57
CA TYR A 34 -2.40 0.39 7.39
C TYR A 34 -1.36 0.42 8.53
N GLY A 35 -0.47 1.40 8.54
CA GLY A 35 0.68 1.43 9.44
C GLY A 35 1.76 0.44 9.03
N VAL A 36 2.63 0.13 9.99
CA VAL A 36 3.71 -0.84 9.85
C VAL A 36 3.48 -1.95 10.87
N TYR A 37 3.76 -3.19 10.48
CA TYR A 37 3.77 -4.30 11.41
C TYR A 37 4.93 -4.14 12.41
N GLU A 38 4.61 -4.17 13.70
CA GLU A 38 5.58 -4.22 14.79
C GLU A 38 5.47 -5.58 15.49
N GLU A 39 6.62 -6.21 15.75
CA GLU A 39 6.65 -7.47 16.46
C GLU A 39 6.10 -7.30 17.89
N PRO A 40 5.22 -8.21 18.37
CA PRO A 40 4.72 -8.13 19.73
C PRO A 40 5.86 -8.31 20.74
N ALA A 41 5.99 -7.39 21.70
CA ALA A 41 6.87 -7.60 22.85
C ALA A 41 6.25 -8.67 23.77
N PHE A 42 6.93 -9.80 23.91
CA PHE A 42 6.57 -10.88 24.82
C PHE A 42 6.85 -10.51 26.28
#